data_AF-A0A5P2CVN1-F1
#
_entry.id   AF-A0A5P2CVN1-F1
#
_cell.length_a   1.000
_cell.length_b   1.000
_cell.length_c   1.000
_cell.angle_alpha   90.00
_cell.angle_beta   90.00
_cell.angle_gamma   90.00
#
_symmetry.space_group_name_H-M   'P 1'
#
loop_
_entity.id
_entity.type
_entity.pdbx_description
1 polymer ?
#
loop_
_entity_poly.entity_id
_entity_poly.type
_entity_poly.pdbx_seq_one_letter_code
_entity_poly.pdbx_strand_id
1 'polypeptide(L)' 'MTVAAKPAPPGECPQCWAHAHDKSIHKALKGEQCQPCLDHMNNGHPVLVPKKPSSWW' A
#
# COMPACT_ATOMS: atom_id res chain seq x y z
N MET A 1 -16.67 -8.60 8.88
CA MET A 1 -16.68 -7.15 8.54
C MET A 1 -15.27 -6.76 8.17
N THR A 2 -15.00 -6.56 6.87
CA THR A 2 -13.72 -6.09 6.34
C THR A 2 -13.42 -4.72 6.93
N VAL A 3 -12.42 -4.61 7.79
CA VAL A 3 -11.92 -3.31 8.27
C VAL A 3 -11.46 -2.58 7.01
N ALA A 4 -12.18 -1.53 6.62
CA ALA A 4 -11.74 -0.66 5.55
C ALA A 4 -10.42 -0.04 6.00
N ALA A 5 -9.30 -0.64 5.56
CA ALA A 5 -7.99 -0.02 5.66
C ALA A 5 -8.16 1.40 5.13
N LYS A 6 -7.65 2.39 5.88
CA LYS A 6 -7.70 3.80 5.49
C LYS A 6 -7.43 3.91 3.98
N PRO A 7 -8.18 4.70 3.20
CA PRO A 7 -7.85 4.86 1.79
C PRO A 7 -6.41 5.37 1.68
N ALA A 8 -5.62 4.75 0.81
CA ALA A 8 -4.24 5.18 0.59
C ALA A 8 -4.22 6.62 0.09
N PRO A 9 -3.29 7.45 0.58
CA PRO A 9 -3.18 8.82 0.13
C PRO A 9 -2.82 8.88 -1.36
N PRO A 10 -3.19 9.98 -2.04
CA PRO A 10 -2.87 10.19 -3.45
C PRO A 10 -1.35 10.11 -3.70
N GLY A 11 -0.95 9.24 -4.61
CA GLY A 11 0.45 8.96 -4.92
C GLY A 11 1.04 7.74 -4.23
N GLU A 12 0.31 7.07 -3.35
CA GLU A 12 0.74 5.82 -2.72
C GLU A 12 0.00 4.61 -3.29
N CYS A 13 0.58 3.43 -3.09
CA CYS A 13 -0.04 2.17 -3.50
C CYS A 13 -1.03 1.69 -2.43
N PRO A 14 -2.29 1.43 -2.81
CA PRO A 14 -3.31 0.96 -1.88
C PRO A 14 -2.98 -0.40 -1.26
N GLN A 15 -2.29 -1.27 -2.00
CA GLN A 15 -1.85 -2.56 -1.47
C GLN A 15 -0.80 -2.38 -0.37
N CYS A 16 0.25 -1.60 -0.62
CA CYS A 16 1.31 -1.36 0.37
C CYS A 16 0.77 -0.65 1.61
N TRP A 17 -0.12 0.32 1.41
CA TRP A 17 -0.78 1.02 2.51
C TRP A 17 -1.66 0.09 3.35
N ALA A 18 -2.48 -0.74 2.71
CA ALA A 18 -3.26 -1.76 3.42
C ALA A 18 -2.35 -2.74 4.18
N HIS A 19 -1.24 -3.17 3.58
CA HIS A 19 -0.25 -4.05 4.20
C HIS A 19 0.46 -3.41 5.40
N ALA A 20 0.73 -2.11 5.34
CA ALA A 20 1.34 -1.37 6.44
C ALA A 20 0.38 -1.20 7.64
N HIS A 21 -0.93 -1.08 7.36
CA HIS A 21 -1.95 -0.89 8.39
C HIS A 21 -2.53 -2.20 8.94
N ASP A 22 -2.50 -3.28 8.17
CA ASP A 22 -2.99 -4.59 8.58
C ASP A 22 -1.87 -5.47 9.14
N LYS A 23 -1.68 -5.36 10.45
CA LYS A 23 -0.72 -6.17 11.21
C LYS A 23 -1.05 -7.66 11.21
N SER A 24 -2.28 -8.06 10.85
CA SER A 24 -2.66 -9.47 10.81
C SER A 24 -1.95 -10.22 9.69
N ILE A 25 -1.57 -9.53 8.61
CA ILE A 25 -0.92 -10.14 7.45
C ILE A 25 0.53 -10.52 7.79
N HIS A 26 1.21 -9.70 8.59
CA HIS A 26 2.52 -10.04 9.15
C HIS A 26 2.43 -10.83 10.46
N LYS A 27 1.25 -11.23 10.94
CA LYS A 27 1.16 -12.05 12.15
C LYS A 27 1.81 -13.42 11.97
N ALA A 28 1.78 -13.96 10.75
CA ALA A 28 2.43 -15.21 10.37
C ALA A 28 3.89 -15.03 9.91
N LEU A 29 4.25 -13.83 9.41
CA LEU A 29 5.63 -13.51 9.05
C LEU A 29 6.35 -12.99 10.30
N LYS A 30 7.36 -13.72 10.79
CA LYS A 30 8.13 -13.37 12.01
C LYS A 30 9.05 -12.15 11.81
N GLY A 31 8.52 -11.03 11.35
CA GLY A 31 9.29 -9.81 11.06
C GLY A 31 10.00 -9.82 9.70
N GLU A 32 9.73 -10.81 8.84
CA GLU A 32 10.22 -10.81 7.47
C GLU A 32 9.38 -9.88 6.59
N GLN A 33 10.05 -9.19 5.67
CA GLN A 33 9.40 -8.38 4.65
C GLN A 33 8.65 -9.30 3.69
N CYS A 34 7.39 -8.97 3.42
CA CYS A 34 6.59 -9.74 2.51
C CYS A 34 7.17 -9.68 1.08
N GLN A 35 7.18 -10.80 0.34
CA GLN A 35 7.56 -10.82 -1.07
C GLN A 35 6.86 -9.72 -1.91
N PRO A 36 5.54 -9.47 -1.80
CA PRO A 36 4.90 -8.39 -2.54
C PRO A 36 5.44 -6.99 -2.19
N CYS A 37 5.89 -6.78 -0.95
CA CYS A 37 6.48 -5.53 -0.48
C CYS A 37 7.84 -5.32 -1.14
N LEU A 38 8.66 -6.38 -1.17
CA LEU A 38 9.98 -6.39 -1.80
C LEU A 38 9.88 -6.23 -3.31
N ASP A 39 8.93 -6.91 -3.94
CA ASP A 39 8.63 -6.78 -5.35
C ASP A 39 8.25 -5.34 -5.70
N HIS A 40 7.30 -4.76 -4.96
CA HIS A 40 6.91 -3.36 -5.18
C HIS A 40 8.05 -2.36 -4.92
N MET A 41 8.96 -2.65 -3.99
CA MET A 41 10.13 -1.81 -3.74
C MET A 41 11.15 -1.87 -4.88
N ASN A 42 11.30 -3.03 -5.54
CA ASN A 42 12.28 -3.23 -6.61
C ASN A 42 11.73 -2.93 -8.01
N ASN A 43 10.48 -3.29 -8.28
CA ASN A 43 9.82 -3.19 -9.59
C ASN A 43 8.85 -1.99 -9.68
N GLY A 44 8.60 -1.31 -8.55
CA GLY A 44 7.62 -0.23 -8.47
C GLY A 44 6.20 -0.74 -8.29
N HIS A 45 5.25 0.20 -8.23
CA HIS A 45 3.86 -0.12 -7.94
C HIS A 45 3.02 -0.16 -9.22
N PRO A 46 2.24 -1.24 -9.46
CA PRO A 46 1.41 -1.35 -10.66
C PRO A 46 0.24 -0.36 -10.65
N VAL A 47 -0.26 -0.05 -9.45
CA VAL A 47 -1.38 0.89 -9.24
C VAL A 47 -1.01 1.84 -8.10
N LEU A 48 -1.05 3.13 -8.42
CA LEU A 48 -0.93 4.22 -7.46
C LEU A 48 -2.25 4.98 -7.42
N VAL A 49 -2.65 5.45 -6.24
CA VAL A 49 -3.83 6.31 -6.13
C VAL A 49 -3.55 7.58 -6.94
N PRO A 50 -4.39 7.94 -7.93
CA PRO A 50 -4.15 9.10 -8.76
C PRO A 50 -4.09 10.35 -7.87
N LYS A 51 -2.99 11.11 -7.99
CA LYS A 51 -2.91 12.43 -7.37
C LYS A 51 -3.95 13.31 -8.05
N LYS A 52 -4.75 14.04 -7.26
CA LYS A 52 -5.61 15.09 -7.82
C LYS A 52 -4.71 16.00 -8.66
N PRO A 53 -4.99 16.17 -9.96
CA PRO A 53 -4.22 17.12 -10.74
C PRO A 53 -4.37 18.48 -10.04
N SER A 54 -3.24 19.11 -9.71
CA SER A 54 -3.22 20.46 -9.18
C SER A 54 -3.69 21.37 -10.31
N SER A 55 -5.00 21.54 -10.38
CA SER A 55 -5.68 22.42 -11.30
C SER A 55 -5.56 23.83 -10.71
N TRP A 56 -4.46 24.50 -11.07
CA TRP A 56 -4.34 25.95 -10.98
C TRP A 56 -4.48 26.48 -12.41
N TRP A 57 -5.64 27.05 -12.69
CA TRP A 57 -5.92 27.94 -13.82
C TRP A 57 -6.10 29.34 -13.25
#